data_AF-A0A0R2RGT9-F1
#
_entry.id   AF-A0A0R2RGT9-F1
#
_cell.length_a   1.000
_cell.length_b   1.000
_cell.length_c   1.000
_cell.angle_alpha   90.00
_cell.angle_beta   90.00
_cell.angle_gamma   90.00
#
_symmetry.space_group_name_H-M   'P 1'
#
loop_
_entity.id
_entity.type
_entity.pdbx_description
1 polymer ?
#
loop_
_entity_poly.entity_id
_entity_poly.type
_entity_poly.pdbx_seq_one_letter_code
_entity_poly.pdbx_strand_id
1 'polypeptide(L)'
;MRTKEEWQELVKVAVAETLRRKEPISDGQRLMGDLGAESIDRIDLTFRLEEAVGQALEDKILLAEPDPTVGELAVRLQKMVEEK
;
A
#
# COMPACT_ATOMS: atom_id res chain seq x y z
N MET A 1 12.91 -13.53 -3.22
CA MET A 1 12.74 -12.10 -3.58
C MET A 1 11.47 -12.02 -4.39
N ARG A 2 10.50 -11.18 -3.99
CA ARG A 2 9.24 -11.03 -4.71
C ARG A 2 9.49 -10.30 -6.03
N THR A 3 8.76 -10.67 -7.07
CA THR A 3 8.69 -9.95 -8.34
C THR A 3 7.91 -8.64 -8.18
N LYS A 4 8.02 -7.74 -9.16
CA LYS A 4 7.27 -6.48 -9.16
C LYS A 4 5.76 -6.73 -9.09
N GLU A 5 5.27 -7.71 -9.83
CA GLU A 5 3.88 -8.11 -9.90
C GLU A 5 3.40 -8.66 -8.55
N GLU A 6 4.21 -9.43 -7.84
CA GLU A 6 3.90 -9.89 -6.48
C GLU A 6 3.82 -8.74 -5.48
N TRP A 7 4.67 -7.71 -5.60
CA TRP A 7 4.59 -6.51 -4.78
C TRP A 7 3.32 -5.70 -5.05
N GLN A 8 2.96 -5.56 -6.33
CA GLN A 8 1.72 -4.88 -6.72
C GLN A 8 0.49 -5.61 -6.21
N GLU A 9 0.47 -6.94 -6.34
CA GLU A 9 -0.65 -7.74 -5.87
C GLU A 9 -0.79 -7.70 -4.35
N LEU A 10 0.33 -7.77 -3.61
CA LEU A 10 0.32 -7.64 -2.14
C LEU A 10 -0.34 -6.31 -1.72
N VAL A 11 0.06 -5.20 -2.33
CA VAL A 11 -0.52 -3.89 -1.99
C VAL A 11 -1.98 -3.81 -2.41
N LYS A 12 -2.37 -4.32 -3.59
CA LYS A 12 -3.78 -4.34 -4.01
C LYS A 12 -4.66 -5.10 -3.04
N VAL A 13 -4.22 -6.28 -2.61
CA VAL A 13 -4.94 -7.09 -1.62
C VAL A 13 -5.09 -6.32 -0.32
N ALA A 14 -3.99 -5.76 0.21
CA ALA A 14 -4.03 -5.00 1.46
C ALA A 14 -4.99 -3.78 1.37
N VAL A 15 -4.93 -3.02 0.28
CA VAL A 15 -5.83 -1.87 0.06
C VAL A 15 -7.27 -2.31 -0.09
N ALA A 16 -7.54 -3.40 -0.82
CA ALA A 16 -8.88 -3.92 -1.01
C ALA A 16 -9.50 -4.39 0.31
N GLU A 17 -8.71 -5.04 1.17
CA GLU A 17 -9.17 -5.48 2.48
C GLU A 17 -9.41 -4.30 3.44
N THR A 18 -8.48 -3.35 3.54
CA THR A 18 -8.63 -2.15 4.37
C THR A 18 -9.88 -1.38 4.00
N LEU A 19 -10.08 -1.12 2.70
CA LEU A 19 -11.19 -0.32 2.20
C LEU A 19 -12.46 -1.14 1.92
N ARG A 20 -12.44 -2.45 2.22
CA ARG A 20 -13.53 -3.40 1.98
C ARG A 20 -14.07 -3.35 0.55
N ARG A 21 -13.17 -3.13 -0.43
CA ARG A 21 -13.50 -3.03 -1.84
C ARG A 21 -13.80 -4.42 -2.40
N LYS A 22 -14.88 -4.50 -3.17
CA LYS A 22 -15.26 -5.71 -3.92
C LYS A 22 -14.83 -5.64 -5.39
N GLU A 23 -14.45 -4.45 -5.84
CA GLU A 23 -14.02 -4.17 -7.20
C GLU A 23 -12.49 -4.29 -7.31
N PRO A 24 -11.97 -4.70 -8.47
CA PRO A 24 -10.53 -4.74 -8.71
C PRO A 24 -9.87 -3.38 -8.52
N ILE A 25 -8.73 -3.35 -7.83
CA ILE A 25 -7.92 -2.15 -7.63
C ILE A 25 -6.87 -2.04 -8.73
N SER A 26 -6.78 -0.87 -9.33
CA SER A 26 -5.79 -0.53 -10.36
C SER A 26 -4.58 0.18 -9.77
N ASP A 27 -3.40 -0.07 -10.33
CA ASP A 27 -2.13 0.55 -9.92
C ASP A 27 -2.18 2.07 -9.98
N GLY A 28 -2.96 2.63 -10.91
CA GLY A 28 -3.05 4.08 -11.12
C GLY A 28 -4.00 4.81 -10.17
N GLN A 29 -4.74 4.09 -9.32
CA GLN A 29 -5.68 4.72 -8.40
C GLN A 29 -4.95 5.29 -7.19
N ARG A 30 -5.26 6.54 -6.87
CA ARG A 30 -4.83 7.25 -5.67
C ARG A 30 -5.59 6.75 -4.44
N LEU A 31 -4.87 6.56 -3.34
CA LEU A 31 -5.46 6.02 -2.11
C LEU A 31 -6.56 6.93 -1.57
N MET A 32 -6.29 8.22 -1.39
CA MET A 32 -7.29 9.17 -0.92
C MET A 32 -8.16 9.66 -2.08
N GLY A 33 -7.54 10.06 -3.19
CA GLY A 33 -8.23 10.72 -4.31
C GLY A 33 -9.26 9.86 -5.05
N ASP A 34 -8.94 8.59 -5.31
CA ASP A 34 -9.78 7.69 -6.11
C ASP A 34 -10.45 6.61 -5.27
N LEU A 35 -9.74 6.08 -4.27
CA LEU A 35 -10.23 5.00 -3.42
C LEU A 35 -10.89 5.49 -2.12
N GLY A 36 -10.84 6.78 -1.83
CA GLY A 36 -11.48 7.37 -0.66
C GLY A 36 -10.91 6.90 0.68
N ALA A 37 -9.64 6.49 0.71
CA ALA A 37 -8.96 6.15 1.95
C ALA A 37 -8.87 7.38 2.86
N GLU A 38 -9.24 7.22 4.11
CA GLU A 38 -9.07 8.24 5.13
C GLU A 38 -7.79 8.03 5.96
N SER A 39 -7.50 8.97 6.86
CA SER A 39 -6.33 8.88 7.75
C SER A 39 -6.32 7.62 8.59
N ILE A 40 -7.48 7.12 9.02
CA ILE A 40 -7.58 5.86 9.78
C ILE A 40 -7.26 4.64 8.91
N ASP A 41 -7.71 4.64 7.66
CA ASP A 41 -7.44 3.57 6.71
C ASP A 41 -5.96 3.49 6.38
N ARG A 42 -5.27 4.63 6.31
CA ARG A 42 -3.81 4.65 6.13
C ARG A 42 -3.08 4.00 7.30
N ILE A 43 -3.54 4.20 8.53
CA ILE A 43 -2.92 3.52 9.70
C ILE A 43 -3.14 2.01 9.62
N ASP A 44 -4.37 1.57 9.33
CA ASP A 44 -4.70 0.13 9.18
C ASP A 44 -3.91 -0.50 8.02
N LEU A 45 -3.79 0.21 6.90
CA LEU A 45 -3.03 -0.23 5.74
C LEU A 45 -1.54 -0.36 6.06
N THR A 46 -0.92 0.58 6.79
CA THR A 46 0.47 0.44 7.24
C THR A 46 0.63 -0.86 8.02
N PHE A 47 -0.22 -1.10 9.02
CA PHE A 47 -0.14 -2.28 9.87
C PHE A 47 -0.28 -3.59 9.08
N ARG A 48 -1.25 -3.66 8.16
CA ARG A 48 -1.42 -4.83 7.28
C ARG A 48 -0.20 -5.09 6.39
N LEU A 49 0.39 -4.03 5.85
CA LEU A 49 1.60 -4.16 5.04
C LEU A 49 2.77 -4.65 5.88
N GLU A 50 2.94 -4.14 7.10
CA GLU A 50 3.94 -4.63 8.07
C GLU A 50 3.79 -6.12 8.36
N GLU A 51 2.57 -6.59 8.62
CA GLU A 51 2.27 -8.01 8.82
C GLU A 51 2.61 -8.83 7.56
N ALA A 52 2.25 -8.34 6.37
CA ALA A 52 2.49 -9.04 5.10
C ALA A 52 3.98 -9.14 4.72
N VAL A 53 4.80 -8.17 5.16
CA VAL A 53 6.25 -8.16 4.92
C VAL A 53 7.08 -8.67 6.10
N GLY A 54 6.46 -8.87 7.27
CA GLY A 54 7.11 -9.36 8.48
C GLY A 54 8.10 -8.38 9.10
N GLN A 55 7.94 -7.08 8.86
CA GLN A 55 8.82 -6.04 9.41
C GLN A 55 8.08 -4.72 9.61
N ALA A 56 8.57 -3.91 10.54
CA ALA A 56 8.06 -2.57 10.78
C ALA A 56 8.40 -1.62 9.60
N LEU A 57 7.39 -0.89 9.16
CA LEU A 57 7.45 0.13 8.13
C LEU A 57 7.54 1.52 8.80
N GLU A 58 8.03 2.50 8.06
CA GLU A 58 7.98 3.89 8.52
C GLU A 58 6.59 4.45 8.28
N ASP A 59 5.99 5.10 9.29
CA ASP A 59 4.67 5.75 9.22
C ASP A 59 4.49 6.67 8.00
N LYS A 60 5.60 7.20 7.47
CA LYS A 60 5.63 8.12 6.34
C LYS A 60 5.31 7.46 5.00
N ILE A 61 5.30 6.14 4.89
CA ILE A 61 5.10 5.44 3.61
C ILE A 61 3.76 5.82 2.94
N LEU A 62 2.70 5.99 3.73
CA LEU A 62 1.35 6.38 3.31
C LEU A 62 0.99 7.85 3.57
N LEU A 63 1.75 8.53 4.42
CA LEU A 63 1.52 9.93 4.78
C LEU A 63 2.28 10.93 3.89
N ALA A 64 3.07 10.45 2.93
CA ALA A 64 3.81 11.30 2.02
C ALA A 64 2.88 12.03 1.03
N GLU A 65 3.09 13.34 0.90
CA GLU A 65 2.48 14.18 -0.13
C GLU A 65 3.40 14.21 -1.38
N PRO A 66 2.86 14.06 -2.60
CA PRO A 66 1.43 13.89 -2.92
C PRO A 66 0.90 12.48 -2.58
N ASP A 67 -0.43 12.39 -2.39
CA ASP A 67 -1.17 11.14 -2.21
C ASP A 67 -0.73 10.06 -3.21
N PRO A 68 -0.16 8.94 -2.73
CA PRO A 68 0.39 7.93 -3.62
C PRO A 68 -0.71 7.16 -4.34
N THR A 69 -0.38 6.72 -5.55
CA THR A 69 -1.11 5.65 -6.21
C THR A 69 -0.76 4.29 -5.61
N VAL A 70 -1.63 3.30 -5.81
CA VAL A 70 -1.42 1.91 -5.38
C VAL A 70 -0.10 1.34 -5.94
N GLY A 71 0.22 1.64 -7.20
CA GLY A 71 1.47 1.22 -7.83
C GLY A 71 2.70 1.89 -7.23
N GLU A 72 2.63 3.18 -6.92
CA GLU A 72 3.72 3.89 -6.24
C GLU A 72 3.95 3.37 -4.82
N LEU A 73 2.88 3.03 -4.10
CA LEU A 73 2.98 2.40 -2.79
C LEU A 73 3.70 1.04 -2.88
N ALA A 74 3.40 0.21 -3.88
CA ALA A 74 4.11 -1.05 -4.10
C ALA A 74 5.62 -0.84 -4.34
N VAL A 75 5.99 0.16 -5.13
CA VAL A 75 7.41 0.49 -5.37
C VAL A 75 8.08 1.00 -4.09
N ARG A 76 7.40 1.84 -3.30
CA ARG A 76 7.94 2.33 -2.01
C ARG A 76 8.15 1.17 -1.03
N LEU A 77 7.16 0.29 -0.91
CA LEU A 77 7.21 -0.88 -0.04
C LEU A 77 8.37 -1.81 -0.44
N GLN A 78 8.49 -2.12 -1.73
CA GLN A 78 9.58 -2.94 -2.25
C GLN A 78 10.93 -2.36 -1.84
N LYS A 79 11.16 -1.06 -2.12
CA LYS A 79 12.42 -0.39 -1.78
C LYS A 79 12.72 -0.46 -0.29
N MET A 80 11.76 -0.17 0.57
CA MET A 80 11.96 -0.23 2.03
C MET A 80 12.31 -1.63 2.53
N VAL A 81 11.74 -2.67 1.92
CA VAL A 81 12.01 -4.05 2.30
C VAL A 81 13.36 -4.54 1.74
N GLU A 82 13.75 -4.10 0.56
CA GLU A 82 14.97 -4.54 -0.13
C GLU A 82 16.22 -3.70 0.20
N GLU A 83 16.05 -2.45 0.65
CA GLU A 83 17.16 -1.55 1.04
C GLU A 83 17.54 -1.65 2.54
N LYS A 84 16.93 -2.57 3.30
CA LYS A 84 17.31 -2.93 4.69
C LYS A 84 18.12 -4.22 4.73
#